data_AF-A0AAV9DPZ9-F1
#
_entry.id   AF-A0AAV9DPZ9-F1
#
_cell.length_a   1.000
_cell.length_b   1.000
_cell.length_c   1.000
_cell.angle_alpha   90.00
_cell.angle_beta   90.00
_cell.angle_gamma   90.00
#
_symmetry.space_group_name_H-M   'P 1'
#
loop_
_entity.id
_entity.type
_entity.pdbx_description
1 polymer ?
#
loop_
_entity_poly.entity_id
_entity_poly.type
_entity_poly.pdbx_seq_one_letter_code
_entity_poly.pdbx_strand_id
1 'polypeptide(L)'
;MAIAAEEEVLLEVEAVESVYGDDCRVVRRFPPHLHVHIRPRTADDSSQQVSAFYLPSHYYWQYPSEPPCLNIVEFKGLDVKRQAHLIHSLQDKAQDLSSCQMLVALCEEAVEILSSMNHPDGNCPMCLNPLVHEVGHDLFLPFMKLMSCYHCFHSECIIRWWSWLQEQNETRIENGREILLFL
;
A
#
# COMPACT_ATOMS: atom_id res chain seq x y z
N MET A 1 16.59 31.84 -17.36
CA MET A 1 16.43 31.21 -16.04
C MET A 1 15.19 30.34 -15.97
N ALA A 2 13.99 30.84 -16.31
CA ALA A 2 12.76 30.02 -16.31
C ALA A 2 12.83 28.75 -17.18
N ILE A 3 13.44 28.83 -18.38
CA ILE A 3 13.58 27.68 -19.30
C ILE A 3 14.45 26.56 -18.69
N ALA A 4 15.50 26.92 -17.95
CA ALA A 4 16.38 25.93 -17.32
C ALA A 4 15.69 25.20 -16.16
N ALA A 5 14.89 25.92 -15.37
CA ALA A 5 14.09 25.31 -14.30
C ALA A 5 12.99 24.39 -14.85
N GLU A 6 12.37 24.75 -15.98
CA GLU A 6 11.41 23.86 -16.67
C GLU A 6 12.11 22.59 -17.19
N GLU A 7 13.27 22.72 -17.82
CA GLU A 7 14.05 21.59 -18.33
C GLU A 7 14.46 20.62 -17.20
N GLU A 8 14.87 21.13 -16.04
CA GLU A 8 15.16 20.33 -14.85
C GLU A 8 13.91 19.54 -14.38
N VAL A 9 12.73 20.17 -14.35
CA VAL A 9 11.49 19.48 -13.97
C VAL A 9 11.11 18.41 -15.00
N LEU A 10 11.32 18.67 -16.29
CA LEU A 10 11.06 17.67 -17.34
C LEU A 10 11.97 16.45 -17.22
N LEU A 11 13.26 16.65 -16.91
CA LEU A 11 14.22 15.58 -16.66
C LEU A 11 13.83 14.74 -15.43
N GLU A 12 13.33 15.39 -14.40
CA GLU A 12 12.83 14.69 -13.21
C GLU A 12 11.60 13.83 -13.53
N VAL A 13 10.66 14.34 -14.33
CA VAL A 13 9.50 13.57 -14.77
C VAL A 13 9.92 12.35 -15.60
N GLU A 14 10.90 12.51 -16.49
CA GLU A 14 11.48 11.39 -17.26
C GLU A 14 12.15 10.36 -16.35
N ALA A 15 12.83 10.81 -15.28
CA ALA A 15 13.41 9.91 -14.29
C ALA A 15 12.34 9.06 -13.58
N VAL A 16 11.21 9.67 -13.17
CA VAL A 16 10.09 8.93 -12.56
C VAL A 16 9.48 7.94 -13.56
N GLU A 17 9.22 8.37 -14.79
CA GLU A 17 8.69 7.51 -15.86
C GLU A 17 9.62 6.32 -16.14
N SER A 18 10.94 6.54 -16.12
CA SER A 18 11.94 5.48 -16.35
C SER A 18 12.06 4.50 -15.17
N VAL A 19 11.97 5.00 -13.92
CA VAL A 19 12.12 4.16 -12.73
C VAL A 19 10.89 3.26 -12.52
N TYR A 20 9.69 3.79 -12.73
CA TYR A 20 8.45 3.07 -12.43
C TYR A 20 7.79 2.45 -13.67
N GLY A 21 8.21 2.80 -14.88
CA GLY A 21 7.73 2.16 -16.12
C GLY A 21 6.21 2.16 -16.22
N ASP A 22 5.61 0.97 -16.40
CA ASP A 22 4.16 0.78 -16.53
C ASP A 22 3.36 1.22 -15.29
N ASP A 23 4.02 1.37 -14.13
CA ASP A 23 3.41 1.88 -12.91
C ASP A 23 3.34 3.40 -12.86
N CYS A 24 3.97 4.12 -13.80
CA CYS A 24 3.88 5.56 -13.90
C CYS A 24 3.03 5.98 -15.11
N ARG A 25 2.00 6.79 -14.86
CA ARG A 25 1.22 7.46 -15.89
C ARG A 25 1.39 8.97 -15.81
N VAL A 26 2.08 9.52 -16.78
CA VAL A 26 2.25 10.98 -16.95
C VAL A 26 0.98 11.58 -17.55
N VAL A 27 0.25 12.38 -16.78
CA VAL A 27 -0.93 13.14 -17.27
C VAL A 27 -0.48 14.44 -17.90
N ARG A 28 0.54 15.08 -17.30
CA ARG A 28 1.16 16.31 -17.80
C ARG A 28 2.60 16.37 -17.31
N ARG A 29 3.52 16.81 -18.18
CA ARG A 29 4.94 16.96 -17.84
C ARG A 29 5.28 18.28 -17.16
N PHE A 30 4.64 19.38 -17.57
CA PHE A 30 4.84 20.68 -16.93
C PHE A 30 3.54 21.51 -16.85
N PRO A 31 3.18 22.02 -15.66
CA PRO A 31 3.63 21.54 -14.35
C PRO A 31 3.37 20.03 -14.17
N PRO A 32 4.18 19.33 -13.38
CA PRO A 32 4.16 17.87 -13.33
C PRO A 32 2.84 17.37 -12.71
N HIS A 33 2.19 16.45 -13.42
CA HIS A 33 1.02 15.70 -12.95
C HIS A 33 1.22 14.24 -13.31
N LEU A 34 1.44 13.41 -12.28
CA LEU A 34 1.83 12.01 -12.40
C LEU A 34 0.94 11.14 -11.53
N HIS A 35 0.55 9.97 -12.05
CA HIS A 35 -0.05 8.92 -11.25
C HIS A 35 0.96 7.80 -11.14
N VAL A 36 1.39 7.43 -9.93
CA VAL A 36 2.43 6.43 -9.72
C VAL A 36 1.91 5.32 -8.83
N HIS A 37 1.84 4.11 -9.35
CA HIS A 37 1.45 2.95 -8.59
C HIS A 37 2.64 2.49 -7.74
N ILE A 38 2.52 2.59 -6.43
CA ILE A 38 3.59 2.27 -5.48
C ILE A 38 3.33 0.88 -4.88
N ARG A 39 4.35 0.04 -4.85
CA ARG A 39 4.27 -1.25 -4.18
C ARG A 39 5.28 -1.33 -3.04
N PRO A 40 4.89 -1.88 -1.88
CA PRO A 40 5.87 -2.24 -0.86
C PRO A 40 6.88 -3.24 -1.44
N ARG A 41 8.11 -3.21 -0.93
CA ARG A 41 9.15 -4.20 -1.24
C ARG A 41 8.89 -5.45 -0.40
N THR A 42 8.18 -6.41 -0.97
CA THR A 42 7.67 -7.58 -0.25
C THR A 42 8.27 -8.91 -0.69
N ALA A 43 9.40 -8.86 -1.40
CA ALA A 43 9.98 -10.04 -2.07
C ALA A 43 8.95 -10.76 -2.97
N ASP A 44 8.26 -10.01 -3.82
CA ASP A 44 7.31 -10.47 -4.86
C ASP A 44 5.94 -11.00 -4.38
N ASP A 45 5.48 -10.66 -3.17
CA ASP A 45 4.07 -10.90 -2.79
C ASP A 45 3.15 -9.89 -3.49
N SER A 46 2.60 -10.31 -4.63
CA SER A 46 1.69 -9.56 -5.52
C SER A 46 0.37 -9.09 -4.87
N SER A 47 0.02 -9.57 -3.66
CA SER A 47 -1.26 -9.26 -3.01
C SER A 47 -1.37 -7.82 -2.48
N GLN A 48 -0.32 -7.00 -2.62
CA GLN A 48 -0.16 -5.78 -1.83
C GLN A 48 0.26 -4.60 -2.70
N GLN A 49 -0.65 -3.63 -2.82
CA GLN A 49 -0.60 -2.59 -3.84
C GLN A 49 -1.18 -1.30 -3.26
N VAL A 50 -0.45 -0.19 -3.42
CA VAL A 50 -0.91 1.14 -2.99
C VAL A 50 -0.65 2.14 -4.10
N SER A 51 -1.71 2.64 -4.71
CA SER A 51 -1.56 3.66 -5.75
C SER A 51 -1.45 5.04 -5.10
N ALA A 52 -0.28 5.66 -5.17
CA ALA A 52 -0.06 7.04 -4.73
C ALA A 52 -0.20 8.00 -5.93
N PHE A 53 -0.95 9.07 -5.76
CA PHE A 53 -1.20 10.05 -6.81
C PHE A 53 -0.56 11.38 -6.43
N TYR A 54 0.09 11.99 -7.41
CA TYR A 54 0.44 13.40 -7.34
C TYR A 54 -0.70 14.16 -8.02
N LEU A 55 -1.51 14.88 -7.25
CA LEU A 55 -2.59 15.70 -7.79
C LEU A 55 -2.16 17.17 -7.86
N PRO A 56 -2.74 17.96 -8.79
CA PRO A 56 -2.38 19.34 -8.98
C PRO A 56 -2.94 20.20 -7.82
N SER A 57 -2.05 20.81 -7.04
CA SER A 57 -2.35 21.98 -6.19
C SER A 57 -2.78 23.15 -7.08
N HIS A 58 -3.56 24.10 -6.56
CA HIS A 58 -3.95 25.33 -7.28
C HIS A 58 -2.78 26.27 -7.65
N TYR A 59 -1.54 25.96 -7.19
CA TYR A 59 -0.32 26.76 -7.37
C TYR A 59 0.78 26.01 -8.15
N TYR A 60 0.37 25.31 -9.21
CA TYR A 60 1.20 24.40 -10.02
C TYR A 60 2.49 25.01 -10.63
N TRP A 61 2.58 26.32 -10.83
CA TRP A 61 3.76 26.95 -11.45
C TRP A 61 4.97 27.13 -10.51
N GLN A 62 4.82 26.83 -9.22
CA GLN A 62 5.86 27.11 -8.23
C GLN A 62 6.68 25.89 -7.84
N TYR A 63 6.36 24.69 -8.36
CA TYR A 63 7.23 23.53 -8.21
C TYR A 63 8.60 23.79 -8.89
N PRO A 64 9.74 23.44 -8.25
CA PRO A 64 9.89 22.71 -6.99
C PRO A 64 9.92 23.56 -5.71
N SER A 65 9.88 24.89 -5.81
CA SER A 65 9.91 25.79 -4.64
C SER A 65 8.73 25.57 -3.71
N GLU A 66 7.54 25.34 -4.28
CA GLU A 66 6.38 24.83 -3.54
C GLU A 66 6.25 23.31 -3.74
N PRO A 67 6.07 22.53 -2.66
CA PRO A 67 5.87 21.09 -2.75
C PRO A 67 4.67 20.69 -3.63
N PRO A 68 4.72 19.51 -4.26
CA PRO A 68 3.58 18.97 -4.99
C PRO A 68 2.45 18.60 -4.02
N CYS A 69 1.20 18.66 -4.49
CA CYS A 69 0.09 18.12 -3.70
C CYS A 69 0.03 16.60 -3.83
N LEU A 70 -0.04 15.93 -2.69
CA LEU A 70 -0.06 14.48 -2.57
C LEU A 70 -1.46 14.01 -2.24
N ASN A 71 -1.91 12.95 -2.93
CA ASN A 71 -3.18 12.31 -2.64
C ASN A 71 -3.09 10.80 -2.83
N ILE A 72 -3.90 10.04 -2.08
CA ILE A 72 -4.07 8.60 -2.29
C ILE A 72 -5.46 8.40 -2.90
N VAL A 73 -5.53 7.79 -4.09
CA VAL A 73 -6.83 7.54 -4.76
C VAL A 73 -7.26 6.09 -4.58
N GLU A 74 -6.34 5.14 -4.61
CA GLU A 74 -6.65 3.72 -4.45
C GLU A 74 -5.64 3.04 -3.53
N PHE A 75 -6.12 2.58 -2.39
CA PHE A 75 -5.33 1.78 -1.46
C PHE A 75 -6.11 0.54 -1.07
N LYS A 76 -5.40 -0.55 -0.81
CA LYS A 76 -5.98 -1.74 -0.23
C LYS A 76 -5.13 -2.17 0.98
N GLY A 77 -5.78 -2.54 2.08
CA GLY A 77 -5.09 -3.05 3.27
C GLY A 77 -4.46 -2.00 4.19
N LEU A 78 -4.73 -0.71 3.98
CA LEU A 78 -4.36 0.37 4.91
C LEU A 78 -5.63 0.97 5.53
N ASP A 79 -5.71 1.03 6.85
CA ASP A 79 -6.77 1.80 7.51
C ASP A 79 -6.51 3.31 7.41
N VAL A 80 -7.50 4.10 7.86
CA VAL A 80 -7.47 5.57 7.79
C VAL A 80 -6.29 6.18 8.54
N LYS A 81 -5.85 5.58 9.66
CA LYS A 81 -4.71 6.09 10.44
C LYS A 81 -3.40 5.90 9.67
N ARG A 82 -3.21 4.72 9.08
CA ARG A 82 -2.01 4.43 8.27
C ARG A 82 -1.95 5.27 6.99
N GLN A 83 -3.09 5.53 6.36
CA GLN A 83 -3.15 6.48 5.24
C GLN A 83 -2.78 7.90 5.65
N ALA A 84 -3.33 8.38 6.77
CA ALA A 84 -3.00 9.69 7.30
C ALA A 84 -1.51 9.79 7.64
N HIS A 85 -0.93 8.74 8.22
CA HIS A 85 0.51 8.66 8.48
C HIS A 85 1.33 8.75 7.18
N LEU A 86 0.99 7.96 6.16
CA LEU A 86 1.67 8.00 4.86
C LEU A 86 1.62 9.41 4.24
N ILE A 87 0.44 10.03 4.16
CA ILE A 87 0.29 11.37 3.59
C ILE A 87 1.11 12.38 4.39
N HIS A 88 1.02 12.37 5.72
CA HIS A 88 1.74 13.32 6.57
C HIS A 88 3.25 13.18 6.40
N SER A 89 3.79 11.96 6.45
CA SER A 89 5.22 11.72 6.29
C SER A 89 5.74 12.13 4.90
N LEU A 90 4.95 11.91 3.85
CA LEU A 90 5.33 12.38 2.52
C LEU A 90 5.25 13.91 2.39
N GLN A 91 4.27 14.55 3.03
CA GLN A 91 4.16 16.01 3.05
C GLN A 91 5.34 16.64 3.81
N ASP A 92 5.73 16.08 4.95
CA ASP A 92 6.91 16.51 5.70
C ASP A 92 8.17 16.40 4.84
N LYS A 93 8.38 15.24 4.19
CA LYS A 93 9.53 15.03 3.30
C LYS A 93 9.52 15.99 2.10
N ALA A 94 8.35 16.27 1.53
CA ALA A 94 8.22 17.22 0.42
C ALA A 94 8.58 18.65 0.86
N GLN A 95 8.22 19.00 2.10
CA GLN A 95 8.58 20.29 2.69
C GLN A 95 10.09 20.40 2.96
N ASP A 96 10.71 19.34 3.47
CA ASP A 96 12.15 19.26 3.70
C ASP A 96 12.96 19.36 2.41
N LEU A 97 12.41 18.85 1.31
CA LEU A 97 13.01 18.90 -0.02
C LEU A 97 12.58 20.12 -0.85
N SER A 98 11.84 21.07 -0.28
CA SER A 98 11.38 22.26 -0.99
C SER A 98 12.54 22.98 -1.71
N SER A 99 12.26 23.46 -2.92
CA SER A 99 13.24 24.02 -3.86
C SER A 99 14.23 23.02 -4.48
N CYS A 100 14.05 21.72 -4.28
CA CYS A 100 14.79 20.64 -4.96
C CYS A 100 13.85 19.73 -5.74
N GLN A 101 14.39 18.98 -6.71
CA GLN A 101 13.71 17.84 -7.32
C GLN A 101 13.42 16.79 -6.23
N MET A 102 12.15 16.41 -6.06
CA MET A 102 11.69 15.51 -5.00
C MET A 102 10.76 14.37 -5.44
N LEU A 103 10.28 14.33 -6.68
CA LEU A 103 9.29 13.34 -7.16
C LEU A 103 9.76 11.90 -6.96
N VAL A 104 10.99 11.57 -7.37
CA VAL A 104 11.56 10.23 -7.16
C VAL A 104 11.74 9.95 -5.67
N ALA A 105 12.25 10.92 -4.91
CA ALA A 105 12.51 10.77 -3.48
C ALA A 105 11.22 10.54 -2.66
N LEU A 106 10.10 11.15 -3.09
CA LEU A 106 8.78 10.95 -2.51
C LEU A 106 8.20 9.58 -2.87
N CYS A 107 8.37 9.12 -4.11
CA CYS A 107 7.97 7.76 -4.47
C CYS A 107 8.75 6.72 -3.66
N GLU A 108 10.08 6.88 -3.52
CA GLU A 108 10.90 5.98 -2.72
C GLU A 108 10.55 6.00 -1.22
N GLU A 109 10.24 7.18 -0.67
CA GLU A 109 9.73 7.27 0.71
C GLU A 109 8.42 6.52 0.88
N ALA A 110 7.50 6.66 -0.08
CA ALA A 110 6.24 5.93 -0.06
C ALA A 110 6.50 4.42 -0.07
N VAL A 111 7.43 3.94 -0.91
CA VAL A 111 7.84 2.53 -0.93
C VAL A 111 8.33 2.07 0.44
N GLU A 112 9.23 2.82 1.09
CA GLU A 112 9.79 2.46 2.39
C GLU A 112 8.72 2.44 3.49
N ILE A 113 7.91 3.50 3.59
CA ILE A 113 6.82 3.59 4.58
C ILE A 113 5.84 2.43 4.39
N LEU A 114 5.42 2.17 3.16
CA LEU A 114 4.51 1.06 2.85
C LEU A 114 5.12 -0.30 3.15
N SER A 115 6.41 -0.48 2.89
CA SER A 115 7.13 -1.71 3.20
C SER A 115 7.18 -1.94 4.71
N SER A 116 7.41 -0.89 5.50
CA SER A 116 7.44 -0.98 6.96
C SER A 116 6.06 -1.26 7.57
N MET A 117 5.00 -0.67 7.00
CA MET A 117 3.60 -0.91 7.40
C MET A 117 3.02 -2.19 6.81
N ASN A 118 3.81 -2.97 6.08
CA ASN A 118 3.37 -4.22 5.49
C ASN A 118 3.34 -5.38 6.49
N HIS A 119 2.60 -5.19 7.56
CA HIS A 119 2.21 -6.22 8.47
C HIS A 119 0.71 -6.07 8.72
N PRO A 120 0.00 -7.17 9.05
CA PRO A 120 -1.39 -7.08 9.43
C PRO A 120 -1.55 -6.09 10.59
N ASP A 121 -2.58 -5.25 10.50
CA ASP A 121 -3.02 -4.44 11.63
C ASP A 121 -4.23 -5.06 12.32
N GLY A 122 -4.41 -4.67 13.58
CA GLY A 122 -5.60 -4.93 14.35
C GLY A 122 -5.68 -6.33 14.91
N ASN A 123 -6.90 -6.71 15.29
CA ASN A 123 -7.17 -7.95 15.97
C ASN A 123 -7.67 -9.00 15.00
N CYS A 124 -7.32 -10.26 15.24
CA CYS A 124 -7.86 -11.39 14.50
C CYS A 124 -9.39 -11.42 14.68
N PRO A 125 -10.20 -11.46 13.59
CA PRO A 125 -11.66 -11.45 13.72
C PRO A 125 -12.25 -12.63 14.48
N MET A 126 -11.51 -13.75 14.59
CA MET A 126 -11.98 -14.96 15.27
C MET A 126 -11.73 -14.94 16.77
N CYS A 127 -10.55 -14.50 17.22
CA CYS A 127 -10.18 -14.54 18.63
C CYS A 127 -10.10 -13.16 19.30
N LEU A 128 -10.20 -12.08 18.51
CA LEU A 128 -10.11 -10.68 18.94
C LEU A 128 -8.77 -10.27 19.59
N ASN A 129 -7.74 -11.12 19.49
CA ASN A 129 -6.39 -10.78 19.92
C ASN A 129 -5.58 -10.14 18.78
N PRO A 130 -4.57 -9.31 19.10
CA PRO A 130 -3.71 -8.67 18.09
C PRO A 130 -3.08 -9.67 17.12
N LEU A 131 -3.06 -9.33 15.83
CA LEU A 131 -2.46 -10.15 14.77
C LEU A 131 -0.93 -10.16 14.83
N VAL A 132 -0.33 -9.10 15.39
CA VAL A 132 1.10 -8.98 15.68
C VAL A 132 1.26 -8.67 17.17
N HIS A 133 2.12 -9.42 17.88
CA HIS A 133 2.48 -9.12 19.26
C HIS A 133 3.79 -8.31 19.27
N GLU A 134 3.80 -7.16 19.98
CA GLU A 134 4.95 -6.23 20.02
C GLU A 134 6.15 -6.74 20.85
N VAL A 135 6.00 -7.82 21.62
CA VAL A 135 7.04 -8.29 22.54
C VAL A 135 7.43 -9.71 22.19
N GLY A 136 8.69 -9.87 21.82
CA GLY A 136 9.27 -11.10 21.29
C GLY A 136 8.97 -12.32 22.13
N HIS A 137 8.58 -13.39 21.47
CA HIS A 137 9.24 -14.68 21.58
C HIS A 137 8.91 -15.43 20.30
N ASP A 138 9.96 -16.01 19.74
CA ASP A 138 9.95 -16.86 18.58
C ASP A 138 8.95 -18.01 18.71
N LEU A 139 8.63 -18.63 17.57
CA LEU A 139 7.80 -19.84 17.37
C LEU A 139 6.35 -19.57 16.94
N PHE A 140 6.21 -19.14 15.69
CA PHE A 140 5.00 -19.24 14.86
C PHE A 140 3.75 -18.47 15.33
N LEU A 141 3.41 -17.41 14.60
CA LEU A 141 2.05 -17.30 14.04
C LEU A 141 2.14 -16.61 12.67
N PRO A 142 2.41 -17.34 11.57
CA PRO A 142 2.13 -16.79 10.25
C PRO A 142 0.66 -16.37 10.26
N PHE A 143 0.37 -15.12 9.98
CA PHE A 143 -1.01 -14.73 9.71
C PHE A 143 -1.35 -15.21 8.30
N MET A 144 -2.61 -15.54 8.06
CA MET A 144 -3.09 -15.88 6.74
C MET A 144 -3.92 -14.73 6.18
N LYS A 145 -3.62 -14.31 4.96
CA LYS A 145 -4.43 -13.39 4.15
C LYS A 145 -5.35 -14.22 3.27
N LEU A 146 -6.66 -13.92 3.27
CA LEU A 146 -7.56 -14.50 2.30
C LEU A 146 -7.33 -13.82 0.94
N MET A 147 -7.24 -14.60 -0.14
CA MET A 147 -6.87 -14.09 -1.48
C MET A 147 -7.77 -12.96 -2.01
N SER A 148 -9.00 -12.84 -1.51
CA SER A 148 -9.99 -11.83 -1.96
C SER A 148 -10.17 -10.64 -1.01
N CYS A 149 -9.59 -10.66 0.20
CA CYS A 149 -9.71 -9.55 1.15
C CYS A 149 -8.49 -9.43 2.07
N TYR A 150 -8.10 -8.19 2.39
CA TYR A 150 -6.92 -7.86 3.20
C TYR A 150 -7.07 -8.19 4.70
N HIS A 151 -8.15 -8.87 5.07
CA HIS A 151 -8.35 -9.36 6.42
C HIS A 151 -7.33 -10.45 6.71
N CYS A 152 -6.69 -10.32 7.86
CA CYS A 152 -5.69 -11.26 8.32
C CYS A 152 -6.24 -12.03 9.52
N PHE A 153 -5.88 -13.30 9.59
CA PHE A 153 -6.22 -14.20 10.70
C PHE A 153 -4.93 -14.79 11.24
N HIS A 154 -4.88 -15.12 12.54
CA HIS A 154 -3.85 -16.07 12.98
C HIS A 154 -4.05 -17.37 12.22
N SER A 155 -2.98 -17.96 11.67
CA SER A 155 -3.10 -19.25 10.96
C SER A 155 -3.81 -20.30 11.82
N GLU A 156 -3.53 -20.34 13.12
CA GLU A 156 -4.19 -21.26 14.04
C GLU A 156 -5.71 -21.04 14.13
N CYS A 157 -6.17 -19.78 14.15
CA CYS A 157 -7.61 -19.49 14.21
C CYS A 157 -8.32 -19.97 12.95
N ILE A 158 -7.77 -19.68 11.76
CA ILE A 158 -8.38 -20.09 10.49
C ILE A 158 -8.31 -21.61 10.30
N ILE A 159 -7.23 -22.26 10.71
CA ILE A 159 -7.08 -23.73 10.67
C ILE A 159 -8.12 -24.39 11.57
N ARG A 160 -8.27 -23.92 12.83
CA ARG A 160 -9.28 -24.48 13.75
C ARG A 160 -10.70 -24.36 13.22
N TRP A 161 -11.04 -23.20 12.67
CA TRP A 161 -12.34 -22.98 12.07
C TRP A 161 -12.56 -23.92 10.87
N TRP A 162 -11.54 -24.08 10.02
CA TRP A 162 -11.60 -24.97 8.87
C TRP A 162 -11.77 -26.43 9.27
N SER A 163 -11.01 -26.92 10.25
CA SER A 163 -11.14 -28.28 10.78
C SER A 163 -12.53 -28.53 11.34
N TRP A 164 -13.07 -27.59 12.11
CA TRP A 164 -14.45 -27.69 12.61
C TRP A 164 -15.47 -27.76 11.46
N LEU A 165 -15.30 -26.96 10.39
CA LEU A 165 -16.20 -26.99 9.23
C LEU A 165 -16.18 -28.34 8.52
N GLN A 166 -15.01 -29.00 8.42
CA GLN A 166 -14.89 -30.34 7.85
C GLN A 166 -15.65 -31.37 8.68
N GLU A 167 -15.48 -31.37 10.01
CA GLU A 167 -16.19 -32.27 10.93
C GLU A 167 -17.72 -32.10 10.83
N GLN A 168 -18.21 -30.86 10.72
CA GLN A 168 -19.65 -30.62 10.53
C GLN A 168 -20.17 -31.15 9.20
N ASN A 169 -19.37 -31.08 8.14
CA ASN A 169 -19.74 -31.60 6.82
C ASN A 169 -19.75 -33.14 6.82
N GLU A 170 -18.76 -33.79 7.44
CA GLU A 170 -18.76 -35.25 7.60
C GLU A 170 -19.98 -35.72 8.40
N THR A 171 -20.27 -35.06 9.52
CA THR A 171 -21.47 -35.33 10.34
C THR A 171 -22.78 -35.10 9.57
N ARG A 172 -22.80 -34.15 8.62
CA ARG A 172 -23.98 -33.87 7.76
C ARG A 172 -24.12 -34.85 6.60
N ILE A 173 -23.03 -35.38 6.07
CA ILE A 173 -23.02 -36.43 5.04
C ILE A 173 -23.50 -37.75 5.66
N GLU A 174 -23.02 -38.08 6.87
CA GLU A 174 -23.53 -39.23 7.65
C GLU A 174 -25.03 -39.11 7.96
N ASN A 175 -25.54 -37.88 8.09
CA ASN A 175 -26.95 -37.57 8.30
C ASN A 175 -27.76 -37.31 6.99
N GLY A 176 -27.19 -37.60 5.82
CA GLY A 176 -27.94 -37.77 4.56
C GLY A 176 -28.42 -36.51 3.83
N ARG A 177 -27.65 -35.42 3.79
CA ARG A 177 -27.93 -34.26 2.90
C ARG A 177 -26.70 -33.86 2.08
N GLU A 178 -26.66 -34.28 0.81
CA GLU A 178 -25.67 -33.81 -0.19
C GLU A 178 -25.93 -32.36 -0.60
N ILE A 179 -24.90 -31.51 -0.59
CA ILE A 179 -24.84 -30.30 -1.43
C ILE A 179 -23.42 -30.12 -1.97
N LEU A 180 -23.36 -29.88 -3.28
CA LEU A 180 -22.21 -29.51 -4.11
C LEU A 180 -21.45 -28.29 -3.56
N LEU A 181 -20.14 -28.44 -3.36
CA LEU A 181 -19.23 -27.32 -3.08
C LEU A 181 -18.86 -26.64 -4.41
N PHE A 182 -19.36 -25.41 -4.62
CA PHE A 182 -18.72 -24.45 -5.52
C PHE A 182 -17.87 -23.50 -4.68
N LEU A 183 -16.55 -23.63 -4.81
CA LEU A 183 -15.58 -22.55 -4.57
C LEU A 183 -15.09 -22.07 -5.94
#